data_AF-A0A430ASG2-F1
#
_entry.id   AF-A0A430ASG2-F1
#
_cell.length_a   1.000
_cell.length_b   1.000
_cell.length_c   1.000
_cell.angle_alpha   90.00
_cell.angle_beta   90.00
_cell.angle_gamma   90.00
#
_symmetry.space_group_name_H-M   'P 1'
#
loop_
_entity.id
_entity.type
_entity.pdbx_description
1 polymer ?
#
loop_
_entity_poly.entity_id
_entity_poly.type
_entity_poly.pdbx_seq_one_letter_code
_entity_poly.pdbx_strand_id
1 'polypeptide(L)'
;MKKVVWIFSINVDGGGAPIGYGANMTGRGPEKFKEKLKSELLPEIELQFISYDTQSHDVPVADLIVFNDIDSKFIPDEIKKNGLSVSPQEVYQGNIEEMKNTITRFLASEK
;
A
#
# COMPACT_ATOMS: atom_id res chain seq x y z
N MET A 1 2.53 -16.68 -8.46
CA MET A 1 2.64 -15.77 -7.30
C MET A 1 2.32 -14.37 -7.79
N LYS A 2 1.39 -13.69 -7.13
CA LYS A 2 0.98 -12.33 -7.47
C LYS A 2 1.86 -11.32 -6.75
N LYS A 3 2.25 -10.24 -7.41
CA LYS A 3 3.06 -9.17 -6.83
C LYS A 3 2.17 -8.00 -6.42
N VAL A 4 2.25 -7.61 -5.16
CA VAL A 4 1.50 -6.47 -4.61
C VAL A 4 2.52 -5.47 -4.06
N VAL A 5 2.40 -4.22 -4.50
CA VAL A 5 3.21 -3.12 -3.98
C VAL A 5 2.32 -2.19 -3.19
N TRP A 6 2.67 -1.94 -1.93
CA TRP A 6 2.00 -0.95 -1.10
C TRP A 6 2.87 0.29 -0.94
N ILE A 7 2.39 1.42 -1.46
CA ILE A 7 2.96 2.74 -1.24
C ILE A 7 2.66 3.17 0.19
N PHE A 8 3.65 2.99 1.08
CA PHE A 8 3.51 3.20 2.52
C PHE A 8 3.87 4.63 2.96
N SER A 9 4.67 5.30 2.16
CA SER A 9 5.06 6.69 2.35
C SER A 9 5.38 7.33 1.00
N ILE A 10 5.29 8.65 0.95
CA ILE A 10 5.54 9.44 -0.25
C ILE A 10 6.67 10.43 0.01
N ASN A 11 7.65 10.44 -0.88
CA ASN A 11 8.67 11.47 -0.96
C ASN A 11 8.17 12.58 -1.91
N VAL A 12 7.93 13.75 -1.34
CA VAL A 12 7.60 14.97 -2.10
C VAL A 12 8.85 15.84 -2.24
N ASP A 13 8.96 16.56 -3.36
CA ASP A 13 10.10 17.41 -3.72
C ASP A 13 10.55 18.36 -2.58
N GLY A 14 11.86 18.68 -2.56
CA GLY A 14 12.44 19.70 -1.69
C GLY A 14 13.09 19.22 -0.38
N GLY A 15 13.33 17.91 -0.22
CA GLY A 15 14.05 17.37 0.95
C GLY A 15 13.24 17.40 2.26
N GLY A 16 11.91 17.52 2.17
CA GLY A 16 11.00 17.41 3.30
C GLY A 16 10.91 15.98 3.84
N ALA A 17 10.45 15.83 5.08
CA ALA A 17 10.19 14.51 5.64
C ALA A 17 9.12 13.77 4.82
N PRO A 18 9.28 12.45 4.57
CA PRO A 18 8.29 11.66 3.85
C PRO A 18 6.92 11.78 4.50
N ILE A 19 5.92 12.05 3.67
CA ILE A 19 4.51 12.17 4.08
C ILE A 19 3.82 10.81 3.93
N GLY A 20 2.64 10.66 4.54
CA GLY A 20 1.87 9.40 4.49
C GLY A 20 2.25 8.36 5.55
N TYR A 21 3.44 8.45 6.17
CA TYR A 21 3.83 7.50 7.24
C TYR A 21 2.83 7.52 8.41
N GLY A 22 2.36 8.71 8.81
CA GLY A 22 1.34 8.88 9.84
C GLY A 22 -0.02 8.28 9.47
N ALA A 23 -0.41 8.37 8.19
CA ALA A 23 -1.66 7.79 7.67
C ALA A 23 -1.60 6.26 7.60
N ASN A 24 -0.40 5.69 7.61
CA ASN A 24 -0.15 4.25 7.60
C ASN A 24 0.33 3.72 8.96
N MET A 25 0.26 4.52 10.03
CA MET A 25 0.55 4.06 11.38
C MET A 25 -0.53 3.12 11.89
N THR A 26 -0.12 1.99 12.44
CA THR A 26 -1.02 1.07 13.15
C THR A 26 -0.89 1.26 14.65
N GLY A 27 -1.97 1.01 15.41
CA GLY A 27 -1.93 1.08 16.88
C GLY A 27 -0.95 0.11 17.56
N ARG A 28 -0.39 -0.85 16.80
CA ARG A 28 0.58 -1.86 17.27
C ARG A 28 2.00 -1.66 16.73
N GLY A 29 2.23 -0.58 15.98
CA GLY A 29 3.50 -0.26 15.32
C GLY A 29 3.57 -0.79 13.88
N PRO A 30 4.13 0.00 12.95
CA PRO A 30 4.08 -0.29 11.52
C PRO A 30 4.91 -1.51 11.11
N GLU A 31 6.03 -1.81 11.77
CA GLU A 31 6.89 -2.93 11.39
C GLU A 31 6.23 -4.29 11.64
N LYS A 32 5.67 -4.51 12.83
CA LYS A 32 4.94 -5.75 13.16
C LYS A 32 3.75 -6.00 12.24
N PHE A 33 3.05 -4.93 11.84
CA PHE A 33 1.97 -5.03 10.88
C PHE A 33 2.48 -5.47 9.50
N LYS A 34 3.54 -4.82 9.00
CA LYS A 34 4.16 -5.15 7.71
C LYS A 34 4.63 -6.60 7.67
N GLU A 35 5.33 -7.06 8.70
CA GLU A 35 5.84 -8.44 8.77
C GLU A 35 4.69 -9.46 8.82
N LYS A 36 3.70 -9.23 9.69
CA LYS A 36 2.58 -10.16 9.82
C LYS A 36 1.74 -10.23 8.55
N LEU A 37 1.45 -9.09 7.92
CA LEU A 37 0.66 -9.08 6.69
C LEU A 37 1.41 -9.77 5.54
N LYS A 38 2.72 -9.53 5.39
CA LYS A 38 3.55 -10.27 4.42
C LYS A 38 3.49 -11.78 4.63
N SER A 39 3.65 -12.22 5.88
CA SER A 39 3.64 -13.64 6.22
C SER A 39 2.31 -14.32 5.90
N GLU A 40 1.18 -13.64 6.14
CA GLU A 40 -0.16 -14.19 5.91
C GLU A 40 -0.58 -14.24 4.44
N LEU A 41 0.08 -13.43 3.59
CA LEU A 41 -0.15 -13.38 2.15
C LEU A 41 0.70 -14.39 1.37
N LEU A 42 1.83 -14.82 1.95
CA LEU A 42 2.64 -15.88 1.37
C LEU A 42 1.95 -17.26 1.48
N PRO A 43 2.20 -18.18 0.52
CA PRO A 43 3.03 -18.02 -0.67
C PRO A 43 2.28 -17.47 -1.90
N GLU A 44 0.99 -17.14 -1.77
CA GLU A 44 0.15 -16.79 -2.91
C GLU A 44 0.47 -15.40 -3.47
N ILE A 45 0.71 -14.46 -2.56
CA ILE A 45 0.94 -13.04 -2.82
C ILE A 45 2.26 -12.59 -2.19
N GLU A 46 3.14 -12.01 -3.00
CA GLU A 46 4.34 -11.32 -2.55
C GLU A 46 4.01 -9.84 -2.32
N LEU A 47 4.04 -9.40 -1.06
CA LEU A 47 3.77 -8.02 -0.67
C LEU A 47 5.06 -7.24 -0.38
N GLN A 48 5.26 -6.13 -1.10
CA GLN A 48 6.36 -5.20 -0.87
C GLN A 48 5.83 -3.84 -0.42
N PHE A 49 6.44 -3.25 0.61
CA PHE A 49 6.16 -1.87 1.00
C PHE A 49 7.26 -0.97 0.44
N ILE A 50 6.87 0.13 -0.19
CA ILE A 50 7.80 1.10 -0.78
C ILE A 50 7.53 2.51 -0.26
N SER A 51 8.54 3.36 -0.36
CA SER A 51 8.35 4.81 -0.39
C SER A 51 8.27 5.24 -1.85
N TYR A 52 7.17 5.86 -2.24
CA TYR A 52 6.97 6.33 -3.60
C TYR A 52 7.59 7.71 -3.78
N ASP A 53 8.41 7.88 -4.82
CA ASP A 53 9.01 9.15 -5.17
C ASP A 53 8.19 9.85 -6.25
N THR A 54 7.64 11.02 -5.92
CA THR A 54 6.78 11.77 -6.84
C THR A 54 7.52 12.32 -8.06
N GLN A 55 8.85 12.43 -8.03
CA GLN A 55 9.64 12.92 -9.16
C GLN A 55 10.04 11.83 -10.15
N SER A 56 10.09 10.58 -9.71
CA SER A 56 10.43 9.46 -10.60
C SER A 56 9.42 9.32 -11.74
N HIS A 57 8.15 9.67 -11.49
CA HIS A 57 6.99 9.36 -12.35
C HIS A 57 6.88 7.87 -12.75
N ASP A 58 7.65 6.99 -12.12
CA ASP A 58 7.67 5.56 -12.38
C ASP A 58 6.43 4.90 -11.78
N VAL A 59 5.75 4.08 -12.57
CA VAL A 59 4.69 3.21 -12.06
C VAL A 59 5.31 1.89 -11.59
N PRO A 60 5.14 1.51 -10.30
CA PRO A 60 5.65 0.23 -9.80
C PRO A 60 5.10 -0.95 -10.60
N VAL A 61 5.98 -1.83 -11.06
CA VAL A 61 5.58 -3.05 -11.78
C VAL A 61 5.04 -4.08 -10.78
N ALA A 62 3.71 -4.15 -10.67
CA ALA A 62 3.00 -5.06 -9.77
C ALA A 62 1.66 -5.51 -10.39
N ASP A 63 1.10 -6.63 -9.91
CA ASP A 63 -0.27 -7.04 -10.22
C ASP A 63 -1.31 -6.14 -9.52
N LEU A 64 -0.94 -5.52 -8.39
CA LEU A 64 -1.77 -4.56 -7.67
C LEU A 64 -0.90 -3.55 -6.94
N ILE A 65 -1.30 -2.28 -7.00
CA ILE A 65 -0.72 -1.21 -6.18
C ILE A 65 -1.73 -0.81 -5.10
N VAL A 66 -1.30 -0.81 -3.85
CA VAL A 66 -2.09 -0.37 -2.69
C VAL A 66 -1.57 0.98 -2.22
N PHE A 67 -2.45 1.92 -1.92
CA PHE A 67 -2.10 3.24 -1.39
C PHE A 67 -3.18 3.77 -0.46
N ASN A 68 -2.82 4.70 0.42
CA ASN A 68 -3.79 5.30 1.33
C ASN A 68 -4.65 6.36 0.60
N ASP A 69 -5.94 6.43 0.91
CA ASP A 69 -6.84 7.44 0.34
C ASP A 69 -6.36 8.88 0.55
N ILE A 70 -5.76 9.19 1.72
CA ILE A 70 -5.21 10.53 2.01
C ILE A 70 -4.01 10.84 1.09
N ASP A 71 -3.24 9.82 0.76
CA ASP A 71 -2.03 9.89 -0.05
C ASP A 71 -2.37 9.96 -1.54
N SER A 72 -3.57 9.55 -1.94
CA SER A 72 -4.08 9.53 -3.32
C SER A 72 -3.86 10.84 -4.10
N LYS A 73 -3.92 12.00 -3.43
CA LYS A 73 -3.67 13.31 -4.07
C LYS A 73 -2.26 13.49 -4.63
N PHE A 74 -1.29 12.70 -4.18
CA PHE A 74 0.09 12.69 -4.66
C PHE A 74 0.38 11.51 -5.58
N ILE A 75 -0.58 10.60 -5.77
CA ILE A 75 -0.44 9.43 -6.61
C ILE A 75 -0.96 9.76 -8.02
N PRO A 76 -0.20 9.45 -9.09
CA PRO A 76 -0.63 9.63 -10.47
C PRO A 76 -1.94 8.88 -10.79
N ASP A 77 -2.75 9.44 -11.69
CA ASP A 77 -4.01 8.81 -12.13
C ASP A 77 -3.83 7.42 -12.75
N GLU A 78 -2.69 7.17 -13.39
CA GLU A 78 -2.36 5.85 -13.93
C GLU A 78 -2.29 4.78 -12.84
N ILE A 79 -1.72 5.09 -11.68
CA ILE A 79 -1.68 4.18 -10.52
C ILE A 79 -3.06 4.08 -9.87
N LYS A 80 -3.78 5.19 -9.73
CA LYS A 80 -5.09 5.22 -9.06
C LYS A 80 -6.15 4.41 -9.80
N LYS A 81 -6.09 4.39 -11.14
CA LYS A 81 -7.11 3.73 -11.97
C LYS A 81 -7.25 2.23 -11.68
N ASN A 82 -6.14 1.55 -11.41
CA ASN A 82 -6.09 0.09 -11.20
C ASN A 82 -5.53 -0.28 -9.81
N GLY A 83 -5.43 0.70 -8.91
CA GLY A 83 -4.91 0.50 -7.57
C GLY A 83 -6.00 0.40 -6.51
N LEU A 84 -5.69 -0.30 -5.44
CA LEU A 84 -6.55 -0.42 -4.27
C LEU A 84 -6.28 0.74 -3.31
N SER A 85 -7.26 1.61 -3.12
CA SER A 85 -7.21 2.60 -2.06
C SER A 85 -7.70 2.04 -0.73
N VAL A 86 -6.99 2.36 0.35
CA VAL A 86 -7.33 1.96 1.72
C VAL A 86 -7.42 3.17 2.62
N SER A 87 -8.38 3.19 3.52
CA SER A 87 -8.54 4.32 4.43
C SER A 87 -7.50 4.27 5.56
N PRO A 88 -7.05 5.42 6.10
CA PRO A 88 -6.17 5.46 7.27
C PRO A 88 -6.76 4.74 8.49
N GLN A 89 -8.08 4.71 8.62
CA GLN A 89 -8.75 4.05 9.73
C GLN A 89 -8.60 2.53 9.64
N GLU A 90 -8.76 1.94 8.45
CA GLU A 90 -8.54 0.50 8.21
C GLU A 90 -7.09 0.12 8.49
N VAL A 91 -6.13 0.95 8.03
CA VAL A 91 -4.70 0.72 8.30
C VAL A 91 -4.42 0.84 9.80
N TYR A 92 -4.99 1.84 10.48
CA TYR A 92 -4.80 2.05 11.92
C TYR A 92 -5.31 0.87 12.75
N GLN A 93 -6.48 0.33 12.41
CA GLN A 93 -7.04 -0.87 13.05
C GLN A 93 -6.11 -2.07 12.88
N GLY A 94 -5.37 -2.15 11.76
CA GLY A 94 -4.35 -3.16 11.53
C GLY A 94 -4.93 -4.58 11.50
N ASN A 95 -6.19 -4.73 11.06
CA ASN A 95 -6.86 -6.02 10.95
C ASN A 95 -6.28 -6.79 9.77
N ILE A 96 -5.33 -7.68 10.06
CA ILE A 96 -4.59 -8.45 9.06
C ILE A 96 -5.51 -9.31 8.19
N GLU A 97 -6.51 -9.95 8.79
CA GLU A 97 -7.42 -10.85 8.07
C GLU A 97 -8.30 -10.07 7.09
N GLU A 98 -8.83 -8.94 7.52
CA GLU A 98 -9.61 -8.05 6.67
C GLU A 98 -8.77 -7.50 5.52
N MET A 99 -7.55 -7.04 5.81
CA MET A 99 -6.63 -6.53 4.78
C MET A 99 -6.27 -7.60 3.75
N LYS A 100 -5.98 -8.82 4.20
CA LYS A 100 -5.74 -9.98 3.32
C LYS A 100 -6.95 -10.25 2.44
N ASN A 101 -8.15 -10.27 3.01
CA ASN A 101 -9.38 -10.51 2.26
C ASN A 101 -9.63 -9.43 1.21
N THR A 102 -9.40 -8.15 1.54
CA THR A 102 -9.55 -7.03 0.60
C THR A 102 -8.58 -7.16 -0.57
N ILE A 103 -7.28 -7.38 -0.31
CA ILE A 103 -6.26 -7.56 -1.36
C ILE A 103 -6.61 -8.74 -2.27
N THR A 104 -7.00 -9.88 -1.67
CA THR A 104 -7.29 -11.11 -2.42
C THR A 104 -8.55 -10.97 -3.27
N ARG A 105 -9.60 -10.33 -2.75
CA ARG A 105 -10.84 -10.07 -3.50
C ARG A 105 -10.61 -9.14 -4.68
N PHE A 106 -9.82 -8.08 -4.50
CA PHE A 106 -9.49 -7.15 -5.58
C PHE A 106 -8.75 -7.86 -6.72
N LEU A 107 -7.74 -8.67 -6.38
CA LEU A 107 -6.99 -9.47 -7.35
C LEU A 107 -7.86 -10.53 -8.06
N ALA A 108 -8.96 -10.98 -7.43
CA ALA A 108 -9.91 -11.93 -8.01
C ALA A 108 -10.99 -11.26 -8.87
N SER A 109 -11.33 -9.98 -8.61
CA SER A 109 -12.33 -9.23 -9.38
C SER A 109 -11.80 -8.69 -10.72
N GLU A 110 -10.49 -8.56 -10.87
CA GLU A 110 -9.81 -8.18 -12.12
C GLU A 110 -9.74 -9.35 -13.16
N LYS A 111 -10.59 -10.37 -13.03
CA LYS A 111 -10.70 -11.52 -13.95
C LYS A 111 -11.89 -11.43 -14.90
#